data_AF-V7CQC5-F1
#
_entry.id   AF-V7CQC5-F1
#
_cell.length_a   1.000
_cell.length_b   1.000
_cell.length_c   1.000
_cell.angle_alpha   90.00
_cell.angle_beta   90.00
_cell.angle_gamma   90.00
#
_symmetry.space_group_name_H-M   'P 1'
#
loop_
_entity.id
_entity.type
_entity.pdbx_description
1 polymer ?
#
loop_
_entity_poly.entity_id
_entity_poly.type
_entity_poly.pdbx_seq_one_letter_code
_entity_poly.pdbx_strand_id
1 'polypeptide(L)'
;MAGAEEELERRSKFLKGLIQKKKDIEQQEQHDHLQHSNLRVRACDMPLPLQNCAFRCARDLLDSMSPKKLDSKRLALALKKEFDSSYGPAWHCIVGTSFGSYVTHSVGGFVYFSIDKVYILLFKTAVEPLDHS
;
A
#
# COMPACT_ATOMS: atom_id res chain seq x y z
N MET A 1 27.50 -12.39 52.04
CA MET A 1 26.72 -11.36 51.31
C MET A 1 27.08 -11.26 49.82
N ALA A 2 28.29 -11.61 49.37
CA ALA A 2 28.72 -11.43 47.97
C ALA A 2 27.99 -12.27 46.90
N GLY A 3 27.53 -13.49 47.21
CA GLY A 3 26.96 -14.39 46.18
C GLY A 3 25.56 -13.99 45.68
N ALA A 4 24.77 -13.27 46.48
CA ALA A 4 23.44 -12.83 46.07
C ALA A 4 23.51 -11.68 45.05
N GLU A 5 24.54 -10.84 45.16
CA GLU A 5 24.75 -9.68 44.29
C GLU A 5 25.24 -10.11 42.90
N GLU A 6 26.15 -11.09 42.84
CA GLU A 6 26.62 -11.67 41.57
C GLU A 6 25.47 -12.33 40.79
N GLU A 7 24.58 -13.05 41.48
CA GLU A 7 23.40 -13.67 40.87
C GLU A 7 22.40 -12.63 40.35
N LEU A 8 22.22 -11.52 41.08
CA LEU A 8 21.35 -10.42 40.67
C LEU A 8 21.91 -9.71 39.43
N GLU A 9 23.23 -9.56 39.36
CA GLU A 9 23.92 -8.98 38.20
C GLU A 9 23.79 -9.88 36.96
N ARG A 10 23.92 -11.21 37.12
CA ARG A 10 23.70 -12.19 36.04
C ARG A 10 22.28 -12.12 35.48
N ARG A 11 21.26 -12.06 36.35
CA ARG A 11 19.85 -11.94 35.95
C ARG A 11 19.58 -10.61 35.24
N SER A 12 20.17 -9.52 35.71
CA SER A 12 20.07 -8.20 35.07
C SER A 12 20.65 -8.20 33.67
N LYS A 13 21.84 -8.80 33.48
CA LYS A 13 22.48 -8.94 32.16
C LYS A 13 21.64 -9.80 31.21
N PHE A 14 21.08 -10.90 31.71
CA PHE A 14 20.21 -11.77 30.92
C PHE A 14 18.93 -11.08 30.46
N LEU A 15 18.23 -10.38 31.36
CA LEU A 15 17.00 -9.65 31.02
C LEU A 15 17.27 -8.51 30.03
N LYS A 16 18.36 -7.76 30.20
CA LYS A 16 18.78 -6.73 29.25
C LYS A 16 19.04 -7.33 27.86
N GLY A 17 19.68 -8.50 27.78
CA GLY A 17 19.89 -9.22 26.52
C GLY A 17 18.59 -9.65 25.86
N LEU A 18 17.61 -10.15 26.62
CA LEU A 18 16.29 -10.51 26.08
C LEU A 18 15.50 -9.30 25.57
N ILE A 19 15.55 -8.18 26.29
CA ILE A 19 14.89 -6.93 25.89
C ILE A 19 15.51 -6.40 24.59
N GLN A 20 16.84 -6.38 24.50
CA GLN A 20 17.54 -5.93 23.29
C GLN A 20 17.20 -6.81 22.09
N LYS A 21 17.26 -8.14 22.25
CA LYS A 21 16.93 -9.09 21.19
C LYS A 21 15.48 -8.95 20.70
N LYS A 22 14.53 -8.71 21.61
CA LYS A 22 13.13 -8.45 21.25
C LYS A 22 12.99 -7.13 20.49
N LYS A 23 13.69 -6.09 20.92
CA LYS A 23 13.71 -4.79 20.24
C LYS A 23 14.31 -4.89 18.83
N ASP A 24 15.36 -5.67 18.65
CA ASP A 24 16.00 -5.89 17.36
C ASP A 24 15.08 -6.66 16.40
N ILE A 25 14.37 -7.68 16.89
CA ILE A 25 13.36 -8.42 16.11
C ILE A 25 12.21 -7.51 15.71
N GLU A 26 11.65 -6.73 16.65
CA GLU A 26 10.57 -5.78 16.36
C GLU A 26 11.00 -4.71 15.34
N GLN A 27 12.24 -4.21 15.43
CA GLN A 27 12.80 -3.25 14.48
C GLN A 27 13.07 -3.87 13.10
N GLN A 28 13.53 -5.13 13.06
CA GLN A 28 13.80 -5.85 11.82
C GLN A 28 12.51 -6.26 11.10
N GLU A 29 11.48 -6.71 11.82
CA GLU A 29 10.14 -6.97 11.26
C GLU A 29 9.52 -5.67 10.70
N GLN A 30 9.74 -4.54 11.37
CA GLN A 30 9.27 -3.23 10.91
C GLN A 30 10.06 -2.73 9.70
N HIS A 31 11.37 -2.99 9.64
CA HIS A 31 12.23 -2.65 8.50
C HIS A 31 11.94 -3.52 7.28
N ASP A 32 11.79 -4.84 7.45
CA ASP A 32 11.44 -5.76 6.36
C ASP A 32 10.04 -5.48 5.80
N HIS A 33 9.08 -5.05 6.65
CA HIS A 33 7.77 -4.62 6.19
C HIS A 33 7.82 -3.34 5.33
N LEU A 34 8.78 -2.43 5.61
CA LEU A 34 8.99 -1.21 4.82
C LEU A 34 9.75 -1.45 3.51
N GLN A 35 10.53 -2.53 3.38
CA GLN A 35 11.46 -2.70 2.24
C GLN A 35 10.93 -3.59 1.10
N HIS A 36 9.86 -4.36 1.27
CA HIS A 36 9.35 -5.25 0.22
C HIS A 36 7.82 -5.27 0.12
N SER A 37 7.19 -4.15 -0.24
CA SER A 37 5.80 -4.21 -0.72
C SER A 37 5.79 -4.97 -2.05
N ASN A 38 5.23 -6.18 -2.07
CA ASN A 38 5.24 -7.07 -3.24
C ASN A 38 4.28 -6.54 -4.30
N LEU A 39 4.75 -5.60 -5.12
CA LEU A 39 3.97 -5.04 -6.22
C LEU A 39 3.90 -6.05 -7.37
N ARG A 40 2.69 -6.41 -7.79
CA ARG A 40 2.47 -7.38 -8.85
C ARG A 40 1.40 -6.89 -9.80
N VAL A 41 1.77 -6.65 -11.05
CA VAL A 41 0.84 -6.25 -12.11
C VAL A 41 0.08 -7.48 -12.60
N ARG A 42 -1.23 -7.36 -12.71
CA ARG A 42 -2.12 -8.43 -13.18
C ARG A 42 -2.58 -8.20 -14.62
N ALA A 43 -2.93 -6.96 -14.94
CA ALA A 43 -3.25 -6.51 -16.28
C ALA A 43 -3.00 -5.00 -16.37
N CYS A 44 -2.61 -4.51 -17.53
CA CYS A 44 -2.30 -3.10 -17.74
C CYS A 44 -2.48 -2.74 -19.21
N ASP A 45 -3.24 -1.67 -19.45
CA ASP A 45 -3.37 -0.97 -20.72
C ASP A 45 -3.23 0.52 -20.42
N MET A 46 -2.04 0.93 -19.97
CA MET A 46 -1.65 2.33 -19.81
C MET A 46 -0.14 2.48 -19.99
N PRO A 47 0.36 3.65 -20.43
CA PRO A 47 1.78 3.86 -20.65
C PRO A 47 2.58 3.83 -19.35
N LEU A 48 3.86 3.45 -19.43
CA LEU A 48 4.74 3.25 -18.27
C LEU A 48 4.81 4.45 -17.30
N PRO A 49 4.86 5.73 -17.75
CA PRO A 49 4.82 6.86 -16.84
C PRO A 49 3.55 6.93 -15.99
N LEU A 50 2.40 6.62 -16.59
CA LEU A 50 1.10 6.63 -15.92
C LEU A 50 0.97 5.46 -14.94
N GLN A 51 1.46 4.29 -15.35
CA GLN A 51 1.55 3.11 -14.51
C GLN A 51 2.43 3.36 -13.27
N ASN A 52 3.62 3.95 -13.45
CA ASN A 52 4.51 4.29 -12.36
C ASN A 52 3.91 5.32 -11.40
N CYS A 53 3.11 6.26 -11.92
CA CYS A 53 2.35 7.21 -11.10
C CYS A 53 1.33 6.49 -10.21
N ALA A 54 0.56 5.54 -10.76
CA ALA A 54 -0.40 4.74 -10.00
C ALA A 54 0.29 3.93 -8.88
N PHE A 55 1.41 3.29 -9.20
CA PHE A 55 2.17 2.47 -8.25
C PHE A 55 2.75 3.29 -7.11
N ARG A 56 3.36 4.42 -7.44
CA ARG A 56 3.96 5.32 -6.44
C ARG A 56 2.88 5.89 -5.53
N CYS A 57 1.80 6.44 -6.10
CA CYS A 57 0.69 6.99 -5.32
C CYS A 57 0.05 5.95 -4.39
N ALA A 58 -0.14 4.70 -4.87
CA ALA A 58 -0.67 3.63 -4.04
C ALA A 58 0.29 3.22 -2.91
N ARG A 59 1.59 3.11 -3.19
CA ARG A 59 2.61 2.77 -2.19
C ARG A 59 2.71 3.85 -1.11
N ASP A 60 2.89 5.11 -1.51
CA ASP A 60 3.03 6.23 -0.58
C ASP A 60 1.82 6.32 0.37
N LEU A 61 0.62 6.08 -0.16
CA LEU A 61 -0.60 6.11 0.63
C LEU A 61 -0.73 4.90 1.55
N LEU A 62 -0.35 3.70 1.11
CA LEU A 62 -0.32 2.50 1.96
C LEU A 62 0.72 2.62 3.08
N ASP A 63 1.90 3.15 2.79
CA ASP A 63 2.98 3.35 3.77
C ASP A 63 2.59 4.40 4.82
N SER A 64 1.74 5.38 4.45
CA SER A 64 1.18 6.36 5.39
C SER A 64 0.08 5.81 6.29
N MET A 65 -0.46 4.62 5.99
CA MET A 65 -1.53 3.98 6.76
C MET A 65 -0.96 3.01 7.81
N SER A 66 -1.70 2.83 8.90
CA SER A 66 -1.32 1.82 9.91
C SER A 66 -1.45 0.40 9.33
N PRO A 67 -0.46 -0.50 9.53
CA PRO A 67 -0.49 -1.87 8.97
C PRO A 67 -1.72 -2.71 9.36
N LYS A 68 -2.34 -2.39 10.49
CA LYS A 68 -3.45 -3.15 11.06
C LYS A 68 -4.81 -2.81 10.45
N LYS A 69 -4.94 -1.72 9.69
CA LYS A 69 -6.23 -1.28 9.14
C LYS A 69 -6.04 -0.67 7.75
N LEU A 70 -6.37 -1.45 6.73
CA LEU A 70 -6.52 -0.97 5.37
C LEU A 70 -7.75 -0.05 5.28
N ASP A 71 -7.54 1.20 4.87
CA ASP A 71 -8.63 2.10 4.50
C ASP A 71 -8.80 2.11 2.97
N SER A 72 -9.49 1.07 2.46
CA SER A 72 -9.72 0.91 1.02
C SER A 72 -10.42 2.11 0.40
N LYS A 73 -11.35 2.74 1.14
CA LYS A 73 -12.10 3.90 0.66
C LYS A 73 -11.18 5.10 0.45
N ARG A 74 -10.29 5.36 1.41
CA ARG A 74 -9.31 6.46 1.30
C ARG A 74 -8.33 6.22 0.16
N LEU A 75 -7.83 4.99 0.00
CA LEU A 75 -6.94 4.63 -1.11
C LEU A 75 -7.62 4.81 -2.48
N ALA A 76 -8.84 4.30 -2.64
CA ALA A 76 -9.60 4.44 -3.88
C ALA A 76 -9.88 5.91 -4.22
N LEU A 77 -10.31 6.69 -3.22
CA LEU A 77 -10.62 8.11 -3.40
C LEU A 77 -9.39 8.93 -3.81
N ALA A 78 -8.24 8.68 -3.17
CA ALA A 78 -7.01 9.41 -3.47
C ALA A 78 -6.52 9.13 -4.90
N LEU A 79 -6.47 7.86 -5.30
CA LEU A 79 -6.07 7.47 -6.66
C LEU A 79 -7.01 8.07 -7.71
N LYS A 80 -8.33 7.99 -7.49
CA LYS A 80 -9.31 8.61 -8.40
C LYS A 80 -9.09 10.11 -8.52
N LYS A 81 -8.95 10.82 -7.39
CA LYS A 81 -8.76 12.28 -7.37
C LYS A 81 -7.48 12.71 -8.08
N GLU A 82 -6.37 12.04 -7.80
CA GLU A 82 -5.08 12.30 -8.44
C GLU A 82 -5.21 12.14 -9.95
N PHE A 83 -5.83 11.06 -10.41
CA PHE A 83 -5.91 10.78 -11.84
C PHE A 83 -6.94 11.65 -12.58
N ASP A 84 -8.08 11.96 -11.96
CA ASP A 84 -9.03 12.93 -12.50
C ASP A 84 -8.39 14.31 -12.66
N SER A 85 -7.62 14.75 -11.67
CA SER A 85 -6.95 16.05 -11.67
C SER A 85 -5.81 16.12 -12.69
N SER A 86 -4.99 15.07 -12.77
CA SER A 86 -3.77 15.05 -13.58
C SER A 86 -4.01 14.61 -15.03
N TYR A 87 -5.03 13.79 -15.29
CA TYR A 87 -5.26 13.15 -16.61
C TYR A 87 -6.70 13.27 -17.12
N GLY A 88 -7.50 14.11 -16.47
CA GLY A 88 -8.89 14.41 -16.83
C GLY A 88 -9.87 13.31 -16.46
N PRO A 89 -11.12 13.67 -16.12
CA PRO A 89 -12.16 12.71 -15.74
C PRO A 89 -12.61 11.84 -16.94
N ALA A 90 -13.30 10.70 -16.72
CA ALA A 90 -13.67 10.13 -15.43
C ALA A 90 -12.88 8.85 -15.12
N TRP A 91 -12.07 8.90 -14.08
CA TRP A 91 -11.38 7.74 -13.52
C TRP A 91 -12.20 7.05 -12.46
N HIS A 92 -12.05 5.73 -12.35
CA HIS A 92 -12.69 4.89 -11.35
C HIS A 92 -11.63 4.05 -10.68
N CYS A 93 -11.76 3.87 -9.36
CA CYS A 93 -10.82 3.06 -8.60
C CYS A 93 -11.57 2.12 -7.67
N ILE A 94 -11.21 0.84 -7.71
CA ILE A 94 -11.73 -0.22 -6.85
C ILE A 94 -10.56 -0.79 -6.06
N VAL A 95 -10.71 -0.86 -4.75
CA VAL A 95 -9.69 -1.35 -3.82
C VAL A 95 -10.31 -2.37 -2.87
N GLY A 96 -9.67 -3.52 -2.72
CA GLY A 96 -10.11 -4.55 -1.79
C GLY A 96 -9.11 -5.68 -1.64
N THR A 97 -9.39 -6.60 -0.71
CA THR A 97 -8.59 -7.83 -0.55
C THR A 97 -9.08 -8.97 -1.45
N SER A 98 -10.29 -8.84 -2.01
CA SER A 98 -10.88 -9.73 -3.00
C SER A 98 -12.02 -9.01 -3.73
N PHE A 99 -12.03 -9.05 -5.06
CA PHE A 99 -13.15 -8.60 -5.89
C PHE A 99 -13.06 -9.23 -7.29
N GLY A 100 -14.21 -9.28 -7.97
CA GLY A 100 -14.29 -9.56 -9.41
C GLY A 100 -14.75 -8.30 -10.14
N SER A 101 -14.31 -8.11 -11.38
CA SER A 101 -14.68 -6.97 -12.21
C SER A 101 -14.86 -7.38 -13.67
N TYR A 102 -15.91 -6.88 -14.30
CA TYR A 102 -16.11 -6.94 -15.75
C TYR A 102 -16.50 -5.53 -16.22
N VAL A 103 -15.52 -4.78 -16.74
CA VAL A 103 -15.67 -3.35 -17.02
C VAL A 103 -15.22 -3.01 -18.43
N THR A 104 -15.93 -2.09 -19.05
CA THR A 104 -15.47 -1.41 -20.27
C THR A 104 -14.69 -0.17 -19.86
N HIS A 105 -13.53 0.03 -20.47
CA HIS A 105 -12.63 1.14 -20.18
C HIS A 105 -12.11 1.76 -21.48
N SER A 106 -11.66 3.00 -21.39
CA SER A 106 -10.97 3.68 -22.48
C SER A 106 -9.57 3.08 -22.68
N VAL A 107 -9.15 2.96 -23.94
CA VAL A 107 -7.81 2.49 -24.31
C VAL A 107 -6.73 3.35 -23.65
N GLY A 108 -5.67 2.72 -23.14
CA GLY A 108 -4.54 3.40 -22.51
C GLY A 108 -4.84 3.94 -21.10
N GLY A 109 -6.03 3.64 -20.56
CA GLY A 109 -6.50 4.14 -19.28
C GLY A 109 -6.75 3.07 -18.22
N PHE A 110 -6.13 1.88 -18.26
CA PHE A 110 -6.45 0.77 -17.36
C PHE A 110 -5.23 0.15 -16.68
N VAL A 111 -5.32 -0.12 -15.38
CA VAL A 111 -4.35 -0.93 -14.64
C VAL A 111 -5.00 -1.73 -13.50
N TYR A 112 -4.64 -3.01 -13.41
CA TYR A 112 -4.97 -3.91 -12.32
C TYR A 112 -3.69 -4.46 -11.71
N PHE A 113 -3.45 -4.19 -10.43
CA PHE A 113 -2.26 -4.64 -9.72
C PHE A 113 -2.57 -4.93 -8.25
N SER A 114 -1.61 -5.54 -7.57
CA SER A 114 -1.66 -5.76 -6.12
C SER A 114 -0.40 -5.25 -5.45
N ILE A 115 -0.54 -4.74 -4.23
CA ILE A 115 0.55 -4.55 -3.28
C ILE A 115 0.23 -5.44 -2.08
N ASP A 116 1.05 -6.48 -1.90
CA ASP A 116 0.84 -7.55 -0.93
C ASP A 116 -0.55 -8.22 -1.08
N LYS A 117 -1.46 -7.99 -0.12
CA LYS A 117 -2.83 -8.55 -0.11
C LYS A 117 -3.90 -7.55 -0.57
N VAL A 118 -3.49 -6.34 -0.97
CA VAL A 118 -4.38 -5.29 -1.43
C VAL A 118 -4.40 -5.28 -2.95
N TYR A 119 -5.58 -5.46 -3.53
CA TYR A 119 -5.82 -5.39 -4.96
C TYR A 119 -6.37 -4.01 -5.33
N ILE A 120 -5.84 -3.42 -6.40
CA ILE A 120 -6.20 -2.09 -6.90
C ILE A 120 -6.48 -2.19 -8.39
N LEU A 121 -7.70 -1.82 -8.77
CA LEU A 121 -8.12 -1.67 -10.16
C LEU A 121 -8.44 -0.19 -10.41
N LEU A 122 -7.70 0.44 -11.31
CA LEU A 122 -7.85 1.83 -11.70
C LEU A 122 -8.10 1.90 -13.20
N PHE A 123 -9.21 2.51 -13.62
CA PHE A 123 -9.56 2.59 -15.04
C PHE A 123 -10.28 3.89 -15.41
N LYS A 124 -10.07 4.36 -16.64
CA LYS A 124 -10.76 5.53 -17.21
C LYS A 124 -11.96 5.08 -18.05
N THR A 125 -13.07 5.82 -17.97
CA THR A 125 -14.22 5.65 -18.86
C THR A 125 -14.39 6.86 -19.76
N ALA A 126 -14.94 6.65 -20.96
CA ALA A 126 -15.43 7.74 -21.78
C ALA A 126 -16.66 8.36 -21.09
N VAL A 127 -16.64 9.68 -20.91
CA VAL A 127 -17.80 10.47 -20.50
C VAL A 127 -18.04 11.50 -21.59
N GLU A 128 -19.21 11.45 -22.22
CA GLU A 128 -19.65 12.54 -23.09
C GLU A 128 -20.17 13.67 -22.19
N PRO A 129 -19.60 14.89 -22.29
CA PRO A 129 -20.16 16.05 -21.60
C PRO A 129 -21.59 16.28 -22.11
N LEU A 130 -22.55 16.37 -21.20
CA LEU A 130 -23.87 16.86 -21.57
C LEU A 130 -23.76 18.36 -21.75
N ASP A 131 -23.78 18.82 -23.00
CA ASP A 131 -23.85 20.24 -23.31
C ASP A 131 -25.17 20.79 -22.79
N HIS A 132 -25.12 21.58 -21.71
CA HIS A 132 -26.25 22.38 -21.27
C HIS A 132 -26.34 23.61 -22.19
N SER A 133 -27.08 23.47 -23.29
CA SER A 133 -27.49 24.59 -24.16
C SER A 133 -28.36 25.59 -23.42
#